data_AF-A0AA36E6M8-F1
#
_entry.id   AF-A0AA36E6M8-F1
#
_cell.length_a   1.000
_cell.length_b   1.000
_cell.length_c   1.000
_cell.angle_alpha   90.00
_cell.angle_beta   90.00
_cell.angle_gamma   90.00
#
_symmetry.space_group_name_H-M   'P 1'
#
loop_
_entity.id
_entity.type
_entity.pdbx_description
1 polymer ?
#
loop_
_entity_poly.entity_id
_entity_poly.type
_entity_poly.pdbx_seq_one_letter_code
_entity_poly.pdbx_strand_id
1 'polypeptide(L)'
;MSSPSRSNCWVGSLPDIKVFPALRVLDLNSVDLLEDDDLVKHFLESCLSLEDLSLDYCIINKLNLFSISCPKLKKLTIYNGDEDLGMCGGIKVSCPLLVHMDITGYIAIDFFFESLDSLKEAVIDPKFEENTNTKSVLFPGISHVESLQIDFYFFSQCINAACDCDPSLPNLKTLVLTTTIDAFTFDKFLRILNYYPKVESLELVIKQQFYGREEWELHEDDKRRIMTPDLESVEFFEFKGEKPKLVLVWLEITCLEMFFSWD
;
A
#
# COMPACT_ATOMS: atom_id res chain seq x y z
N MET A 1 -28.63 -28.60 54.39
CA MET A 1 -29.48 -27.93 53.39
C MET A 1 -28.63 -26.85 52.75
N SER A 2 -27.70 -27.21 51.87
CA SER A 2 -27.89 -27.39 50.42
C SER A 2 -28.16 -26.05 49.74
N SER A 3 -27.09 -25.49 49.14
CA SER A 3 -27.11 -24.39 48.18
C SER A 3 -27.98 -24.73 46.96
N PRO A 4 -28.24 -23.75 46.08
CA PRO A 4 -27.59 -23.91 44.79
C PRO A 4 -26.84 -22.65 44.32
N SER A 5 -25.61 -22.93 43.91
CA SER A 5 -24.75 -22.20 43.00
C SER A 5 -25.49 -21.76 41.73
N ARG A 6 -25.34 -20.48 41.35
CA ARG A 6 -25.46 -20.03 39.96
C ARG A 6 -24.05 -19.89 39.40
N SER A 7 -23.50 -21.03 39.03
CA SER A 7 -22.40 -21.14 38.07
C SER A 7 -22.95 -20.99 36.65
N ASN A 8 -22.04 -20.66 35.73
CA ASN A 8 -22.17 -20.63 34.26
C ASN A 8 -22.40 -19.22 33.69
N CYS A 9 -21.42 -18.34 33.90
CA CYS A 9 -21.09 -17.36 32.86
C CYS A 9 -20.49 -18.15 31.68
N TRP A 10 -21.08 -17.94 30.52
CA TRP A 10 -20.77 -18.64 29.27
C TRP A 10 -19.32 -18.36 28.87
N VAL A 11 -18.41 -19.27 29.19
CA VAL A 11 -17.20 -19.50 28.38
C VAL A 11 -17.64 -20.44 27.27
N GLY A 12 -18.41 -19.90 26.33
CA GLY A 12 -18.77 -20.59 25.10
C GLY A 12 -17.77 -20.19 24.04
N SER A 13 -16.87 -21.10 23.68
CA SER A 13 -16.17 -21.05 22.40
C SER A 13 -17.19 -20.72 21.30
N LEU A 14 -16.90 -19.70 20.50
CA LEU A 14 -17.66 -19.41 19.29
C LEU A 14 -17.81 -20.73 18.52
N PRO A 15 -19.04 -21.13 18.14
CA PRO A 15 -19.20 -22.33 17.35
C PRO A 15 -18.39 -22.15 16.05
N ASP A 16 -17.98 -23.27 15.45
CA ASP A 16 -17.41 -23.36 14.11
C ASP A 16 -18.49 -22.97 13.07
N ILE A 17 -18.95 -21.71 13.14
CA ILE A 17 -20.00 -21.18 12.30
C ILE A 17 -19.33 -20.82 10.99
N LYS A 18 -19.40 -21.75 10.03
CA LYS A 18 -19.24 -21.43 8.62
C LYS A 18 -20.44 -20.58 8.21
N VAL A 19 -20.41 -19.29 8.58
CA VAL A 19 -21.57 -18.39 8.47
C VAL A 19 -21.97 -18.23 7.00
N PHE A 20 -21.00 -18.22 6.09
CA PHE A 20 -21.25 -18.02 4.66
C PHE A 20 -20.30 -18.84 3.76
N PRO A 21 -20.50 -20.17 3.63
CA PRO A 21 -19.55 -21.05 2.92
C PRO A 21 -19.49 -20.78 1.40
N ALA A 22 -20.48 -20.10 0.84
CA ALA A 22 -20.58 -19.75 -0.57
C ALA A 22 -20.31 -18.27 -0.86
N LEU A 23 -20.00 -17.45 0.16
CA LEU A 23 -19.69 -16.04 -0.04
C LEU A 23 -18.39 -15.92 -0.84
N ARG A 24 -18.46 -15.25 -1.98
CA ARG A 24 -17.33 -15.04 -2.89
C ARG A 24 -16.86 -13.60 -2.94
N VAL A 25 -17.74 -12.65 -2.63
CA VAL A 25 -17.45 -11.23 -2.64
C VAL A 25 -17.96 -10.66 -1.32
N LEU A 26 -17.11 -9.93 -0.62
CA LEU A 26 -17.46 -9.17 0.58
C LEU A 26 -17.00 -7.74 0.38
N ASP A 27 -17.95 -6.82 0.40
CA ASP A 27 -17.71 -5.39 0.28
C ASP A 27 -18.30 -4.71 1.52
N LEU A 28 -17.43 -4.06 2.29
CA LEU A 28 -17.77 -3.37 3.53
C LEU A 28 -17.42 -1.90 3.35
N ASN A 29 -18.40 -1.03 3.58
CA ASN A 29 -18.22 0.41 3.53
C ASN A 29 -18.62 1.02 4.88
N SER A 30 -17.74 1.85 5.46
CA SER A 30 -17.98 2.59 6.70
C SER A 30 -18.38 1.68 7.88
N VAL A 31 -17.77 0.49 7.98
CA VAL A 31 -18.07 -0.48 9.03
C VAL A 31 -17.04 -0.38 10.15
N ASP A 32 -17.52 -0.35 11.41
CA ASP A 32 -16.67 -0.52 12.59
C ASP A 32 -16.33 -2.00 12.77
N LEU A 33 -15.07 -2.34 12.48
CA LEU A 33 -14.55 -3.67 12.71
C LEU A 33 -14.15 -3.77 14.19
N LEU A 34 -14.96 -4.55 14.92
CA LEU A 34 -14.96 -4.75 16.38
C LEU A 34 -13.58 -4.69 17.04
N GLU A 35 -13.53 -4.23 18.30
CA GLU A 35 -12.30 -4.08 19.12
C GLU A 35 -11.58 -5.40 19.47
N ASP A 36 -11.97 -6.52 18.88
CA ASP A 36 -11.41 -7.85 19.15
C ASP A 36 -10.77 -8.41 17.88
N ASP A 37 -9.44 -8.39 17.86
CA ASP A 37 -8.58 -8.91 16.79
C ASP A 37 -8.99 -10.34 16.38
N ASP A 38 -9.43 -11.17 17.33
CA ASP A 38 -9.77 -12.57 17.08
C ASP A 38 -11.12 -12.73 16.38
N LEU A 39 -12.09 -11.83 16.61
CA LEU A 39 -13.42 -11.94 16.00
C LEU A 39 -13.40 -11.67 14.50
N VAL A 40 -12.71 -10.59 14.09
CA VAL A 40 -12.62 -10.23 12.67
C VAL A 40 -11.85 -11.30 11.90
N LYS A 41 -10.76 -11.80 12.50
CA LYS A 41 -9.99 -12.91 11.96
C LYS A 41 -10.84 -14.17 11.79
N HIS A 42 -11.56 -14.59 12.83
CA HIS A 42 -12.42 -15.77 12.75
C HIS A 42 -13.56 -15.63 11.74
N PHE A 43 -14.11 -14.42 11.59
CA PHE A 43 -15.12 -14.15 10.57
C PHE A 43 -14.57 -14.34 9.14
N LEU A 44 -13.38 -13.80 8.85
CA LEU A 44 -12.72 -13.98 7.56
C LEU A 44 -12.32 -15.44 7.30
N GLU A 45 -11.80 -16.14 8.32
CA GLU A 45 -11.49 -17.58 8.25
C GLU A 45 -12.73 -18.44 7.96
N SER A 46 -13.92 -17.98 8.36
CA SER A 46 -15.20 -18.67 8.09
C SER A 46 -15.67 -18.52 6.65
N CYS A 47 -15.11 -17.57 5.88
CA CYS A 47 -15.46 -17.27 4.50
C CYS A 47 -14.58 -18.04 3.48
N LEU A 48 -14.62 -19.38 3.53
CA LEU A 48 -13.73 -20.27 2.76
C LEU A 48 -13.82 -20.16 1.22
N SER A 49 -14.83 -19.48 0.69
CA SER A 49 -15.01 -19.27 -0.75
C SER A 49 -14.77 -17.83 -1.20
N LEU A 50 -14.30 -16.96 -0.30
CA LEU A 50 -14.08 -15.55 -0.58
C LEU A 50 -12.99 -15.38 -1.65
N GLU A 51 -13.34 -14.70 -2.73
CA GLU A 51 -12.48 -14.40 -3.88
C GLU A 51 -12.17 -12.90 -4.00
N ASP A 52 -13.05 -12.04 -3.47
CA ASP A 52 -12.91 -10.58 -3.51
C ASP A 52 -13.29 -9.97 -2.15
N LEU A 53 -12.41 -9.16 -1.58
CA LEU A 53 -12.61 -8.45 -0.31
C LEU A 53 -12.31 -6.96 -0.52
N SER A 54 -13.30 -6.13 -0.22
CA SER A 54 -13.21 -4.67 -0.26
C SER A 54 -13.60 -4.09 1.11
N LEU A 55 -12.73 -3.22 1.64
CA LEU A 55 -12.93 -2.47 2.88
C LEU A 55 -12.74 -0.99 2.59
N ASP A 56 -13.84 -0.24 2.58
CA ASP A 56 -13.86 1.17 2.23
C ASP A 56 -14.28 1.99 3.45
N TYR A 57 -13.46 2.94 3.90
CA TYR A 57 -13.67 3.75 5.12
C TYR A 57 -14.03 2.93 6.37
N CYS A 58 -13.54 1.68 6.47
CA CYS A 58 -13.80 0.84 7.64
C CYS A 58 -12.92 1.27 8.82
N ILE A 59 -13.50 1.28 10.02
CA ILE A 59 -12.79 1.67 11.25
C ILE A 59 -12.01 0.44 11.75
N ILE A 60 -10.69 0.50 11.63
CA ILE A 60 -9.77 -0.57 12.05
C ILE A 60 -8.74 -0.12 13.09
N ASN A 61 -8.76 1.16 13.47
CA ASN A 61 -7.76 1.80 14.33
C ASN A 61 -7.59 1.17 15.73
N LYS A 62 -8.57 0.40 16.20
CA LYS A 62 -8.52 -0.31 17.48
C LYS A 62 -7.81 -1.66 17.39
N LEU A 63 -7.56 -2.16 16.18
CA LEU A 63 -6.90 -3.45 15.98
C LEU A 63 -5.39 -3.29 16.15
N ASN A 64 -4.76 -4.19 16.92
CA ASN A 64 -3.30 -4.20 17.01
C ASN A 64 -2.70 -4.77 15.73
N LEU A 65 -3.32 -5.82 15.20
CA LEU A 65 -2.92 -6.48 13.96
C LEU A 65 -4.15 -7.00 13.23
N PHE A 66 -4.44 -6.41 12.08
CA PHE A 66 -5.51 -6.88 11.21
C PHE A 66 -4.97 -7.96 10.26
N SER A 67 -5.36 -9.22 10.47
CA SER A 67 -4.85 -10.36 9.71
C SER A 67 -5.86 -10.90 8.70
N ILE A 68 -5.44 -10.97 7.43
CA ILE A 68 -6.24 -11.45 6.30
C ILE A 68 -5.59 -12.72 5.76
N SER A 69 -6.22 -13.87 6.02
CA SER A 69 -5.75 -15.19 5.57
C SER A 69 -6.89 -15.97 4.91
N CYS A 70 -7.22 -15.59 3.67
CA CYS A 70 -8.31 -16.19 2.91
C CYS A 70 -7.76 -17.04 1.74
N PRO A 71 -7.94 -18.38 1.76
CA PRO A 71 -7.22 -19.28 0.85
C PRO A 71 -7.62 -19.16 -0.63
N LYS A 72 -8.79 -18.57 -0.93
CA LYS A 72 -9.28 -18.38 -2.30
C LYS A 72 -9.32 -16.92 -2.75
N LEU A 73 -8.84 -16.00 -1.90
CA LEU A 73 -8.90 -14.57 -2.18
C LEU A 73 -8.00 -14.26 -3.37
N LYS A 74 -8.56 -13.57 -4.37
CA LYS A 74 -7.89 -13.15 -5.61
C LYS A 74 -7.72 -11.64 -5.69
N LYS A 75 -8.63 -10.89 -5.07
CA LYS A 75 -8.60 -9.43 -5.01
C LYS A 75 -8.77 -8.95 -3.58
N LEU A 76 -7.93 -8.01 -3.18
CA LEU A 76 -8.02 -7.29 -1.91
C LEU A 76 -7.97 -5.79 -2.19
N THR A 77 -8.94 -5.04 -1.66
CA THR A 77 -8.95 -3.58 -1.67
C THR A 77 -9.21 -3.07 -0.26
N ILE A 78 -8.34 -2.21 0.25
CA ILE A 78 -8.52 -1.50 1.52
C ILE A 78 -8.24 -0.02 1.26
N TYR A 79 -9.23 0.81 1.53
CA TYR A 79 -9.12 2.25 1.35
C TYR A 79 -9.62 2.99 2.59
N ASN A 80 -8.83 3.95 3.05
CA ASN A 80 -9.27 4.90 4.07
C ASN A 80 -8.69 6.29 3.80
N GLY A 81 -9.51 7.18 3.25
CA GLY A 81 -9.10 8.57 2.99
C GLY A 81 -9.22 9.51 4.19
N ASP A 82 -9.75 9.04 5.33
CA ASP A 82 -10.06 9.87 6.49
C ASP A 82 -8.99 9.72 7.58
N GLU A 83 -8.22 10.79 7.79
CA GLU A 83 -7.18 10.88 8.83
C GLU A 83 -7.76 10.76 10.24
N ASP A 84 -8.99 11.24 10.46
CA ASP A 84 -9.62 11.27 11.79
C ASP A 84 -10.04 9.87 12.27
N LEU A 85 -10.16 8.90 11.37
CA LEU A 85 -10.47 7.51 11.73
C LEU A 85 -9.27 6.80 12.36
N GLY A 86 -8.05 7.32 12.19
CA GLY A 86 -6.83 6.73 12.71
C GLY A 86 -6.42 5.41 12.02
N MET A 87 -5.21 4.94 12.35
CA MET A 87 -4.59 3.75 11.75
C MET A 87 -4.58 2.58 12.74
N CYS A 88 -4.65 1.35 12.24
CA CYS A 88 -4.39 0.16 13.06
C CYS A 88 -2.89 -0.03 13.32
N GLY A 89 -2.54 -0.85 14.32
CA GLY A 89 -1.13 -1.14 14.62
C GLY A 89 -0.38 -1.80 13.46
N GLY A 90 -1.05 -2.69 12.72
CA GLY A 90 -0.49 -3.25 11.49
C GLY A 90 -1.47 -4.11 10.70
N ILE A 91 -1.12 -4.39 9.44
CA ILE A 91 -1.84 -5.31 8.55
C ILE A 91 -0.95 -6.48 8.19
N LYS A 92 -1.49 -7.70 8.30
CA LYS A 92 -0.87 -8.92 7.81
C LYS A 92 -1.71 -9.56 6.73
N VAL A 93 -1.14 -9.78 5.54
CA VAL A 93 -1.81 -10.47 4.43
C VAL A 93 -1.07 -11.77 4.11
N SER A 94 -1.81 -12.88 4.12
CA SER A 94 -1.33 -14.22 3.78
C SER A 94 -2.34 -14.97 2.91
N CYS A 95 -2.33 -14.67 1.61
CA CYS A 95 -3.31 -15.16 0.65
C CYS A 95 -2.60 -15.70 -0.62
N PRO A 96 -2.41 -17.03 -0.75
CA PRO A 96 -1.57 -17.62 -1.81
C PRO A 96 -2.13 -17.48 -3.22
N LEU A 97 -3.44 -17.24 -3.36
CA LEU A 97 -4.12 -17.05 -4.65
C LEU A 97 -4.41 -15.57 -4.96
N LEU A 98 -3.91 -14.65 -4.14
CA LEU A 98 -4.13 -13.21 -4.33
C LEU A 98 -3.39 -12.77 -5.59
N VAL A 99 -4.09 -12.14 -6.53
CA VAL A 99 -3.56 -11.69 -7.81
C VAL A 99 -3.41 -10.17 -7.85
N HIS A 100 -4.36 -9.46 -7.23
CA HIS A 100 -4.41 -8.00 -7.18
C HIS A 100 -4.60 -7.52 -5.74
N MET A 101 -3.79 -6.54 -5.33
CA MET A 101 -3.86 -5.90 -4.02
C MET A 101 -3.86 -4.38 -4.18
N ASP A 102 -4.77 -3.70 -3.50
CA ASP A 102 -4.78 -2.24 -3.36
C ASP A 102 -4.99 -1.87 -1.88
N ILE A 103 -4.01 -1.19 -1.30
CA ILE A 103 -4.00 -0.73 0.08
C ILE A 103 -3.57 0.74 0.07
N THR A 104 -4.53 1.65 0.23
CA THR A 104 -4.31 3.09 0.02
C THR A 104 -4.96 3.94 1.13
N GLY A 105 -4.21 4.87 1.72
CA GLY A 105 -4.73 5.83 2.71
C GLY A 105 -4.25 5.61 4.15
N TYR A 106 -4.97 6.19 5.12
CA TYR A 106 -4.70 6.12 6.56
C TYR A 106 -5.16 4.78 7.14
N ILE A 107 -4.37 3.73 6.90
CA ILE A 107 -4.81 2.36 7.16
C ILE A 107 -4.04 1.73 8.35
N ALA A 108 -2.71 1.68 8.28
CA ALA A 108 -1.89 0.93 9.24
C ALA A 108 -0.48 1.51 9.39
N ILE A 109 0.14 1.31 10.56
CA ILE A 109 1.54 1.70 10.82
C ILE A 109 2.52 0.69 10.20
N ASP A 110 2.24 -0.61 10.35
CA ASP A 110 3.10 -1.70 9.88
C ASP A 110 2.40 -2.63 8.88
N PHE A 111 3.15 -3.14 7.90
CA PHE A 111 2.66 -4.07 6.88
C PHE A 111 3.51 -5.33 6.82
N PHE A 112 2.86 -6.50 6.85
CA PHE A 112 3.50 -7.81 6.83
C PHE A 112 2.90 -8.67 5.72
N PHE A 113 3.67 -8.91 4.67
CA PHE A 113 3.23 -9.68 3.52
C PHE A 113 3.96 -11.01 3.44
N GLU A 114 3.18 -12.09 3.47
CA GLU A 114 3.67 -13.47 3.48
C GLU A 114 2.86 -14.30 2.49
N SER A 115 3.47 -15.31 1.85
CA SER A 115 2.74 -16.28 1.01
C SER A 115 1.81 -15.64 -0.04
N LEU A 116 2.31 -14.65 -0.81
CA LEU A 116 1.56 -14.00 -1.90
C LEU A 116 2.13 -14.39 -3.27
N ASP A 117 2.41 -15.69 -3.45
CA ASP A 117 3.13 -16.22 -4.63
C ASP A 117 2.42 -15.94 -5.97
N SER A 118 1.10 -15.72 -5.94
CA SER A 118 0.29 -15.40 -7.13
C SER A 118 0.15 -13.90 -7.41
N LEU A 119 0.67 -13.03 -6.54
CA LEU A 119 0.45 -11.58 -6.63
C LEU A 119 1.16 -11.01 -7.85
N LYS A 120 0.40 -10.33 -8.72
CA LYS A 120 0.89 -9.75 -9.97
C LYS A 120 0.90 -8.23 -9.96
N GLU A 121 -0.11 -7.64 -9.34
CA GLU A 121 -0.30 -6.21 -9.28
C GLU A 121 -0.54 -5.77 -7.84
N ALA A 122 0.19 -4.74 -7.41
CA ALA A 122 0.05 -4.18 -6.07
C ALA A 122 0.06 -2.65 -6.12
N VAL A 123 -0.91 -2.04 -5.44
CA VAL A 123 -0.95 -0.62 -5.09
C VAL A 123 -0.81 -0.51 -3.57
N ILE A 124 0.25 0.15 -3.10
CA ILE A 124 0.58 0.29 -1.68
C ILE A 124 0.92 1.76 -1.40
N ASP A 125 -0.08 2.59 -1.14
CA ASP A 125 0.09 4.03 -0.87
C ASP A 125 -0.45 4.40 0.52
N PRO A 126 0.19 3.93 1.60
CA PRO A 126 -0.19 4.28 2.96
C PRO A 126 0.07 5.77 3.23
N LYS A 127 -0.84 6.39 3.98
CA LYS A 127 -0.67 7.74 4.50
C LYS A 127 -0.28 7.65 5.97
N PHE A 128 0.77 8.39 6.32
CA PHE A 128 1.32 8.41 7.67
C PHE A 128 1.29 9.84 8.22
N GLU A 129 1.18 9.94 9.53
CA GLU A 129 1.56 11.15 10.26
C GLU A 129 3.09 11.35 10.17
N GLU A 130 3.53 12.61 10.24
CA GLU A 130 4.95 12.96 10.18
C GLU A 130 5.79 12.16 11.20
N ASN A 131 6.95 11.66 10.77
CA ASN A 131 7.90 10.90 11.59
C ASN A 131 7.44 9.48 12.02
N THR A 132 6.41 8.93 11.40
CA THR A 132 6.02 7.53 11.62
C THR A 132 7.13 6.58 11.16
N ASN A 133 7.73 5.87 12.12
CA ASN A 133 8.74 4.85 11.85
C ASN A 133 8.08 3.47 11.71
N THR A 134 8.12 2.91 10.50
CA THR A 134 7.49 1.62 10.19
C THR A 134 8.50 0.48 10.27
N LYS A 135 8.03 -0.71 10.67
CA LYS A 135 8.78 -1.98 10.68
C LYS A 135 8.25 -2.95 9.62
N SER A 136 7.65 -2.40 8.57
CA SER A 136 7.04 -3.18 7.49
C SER A 136 8.03 -4.12 6.80
N VAL A 137 7.55 -5.34 6.51
CA VAL A 137 8.31 -6.39 5.81
C VAL A 137 7.50 -6.83 4.58
N LEU A 138 7.89 -6.33 3.41
CA LEU A 138 7.16 -6.53 2.15
C LEU A 138 7.79 -7.60 1.25
N PHE A 139 9.11 -7.56 1.09
CA PHE A 139 9.83 -8.21 -0.04
C PHE A 139 9.62 -9.72 -0.18
N PRO A 140 9.62 -10.53 0.90
CA PRO A 140 9.31 -11.95 0.76
C PRO A 140 7.92 -12.18 0.16
N GLY A 141 6.94 -11.36 0.54
CA GLY A 141 5.56 -11.45 0.04
C GLY A 141 5.40 -10.97 -1.40
N ILE A 142 6.03 -9.87 -1.79
CA ILE A 142 5.77 -9.22 -3.11
C ILE A 142 6.77 -9.61 -4.22
N SER A 143 7.62 -10.60 -3.99
CA SER A 143 8.69 -11.00 -4.93
C SER A 143 8.22 -11.42 -6.35
N HIS A 144 6.93 -11.79 -6.49
CA HIS A 144 6.34 -12.21 -7.77
C HIS A 144 5.61 -11.10 -8.53
N VAL A 145 5.53 -9.89 -7.96
CA VAL A 145 4.83 -8.74 -8.55
C VAL A 145 5.49 -8.32 -9.86
N GLU A 146 4.66 -8.05 -10.86
CA GLU A 146 5.06 -7.56 -12.18
C GLU A 146 4.82 -6.04 -12.31
N SER A 147 3.79 -5.52 -11.63
CA SER A 147 3.47 -4.09 -11.58
C SER A 147 3.25 -3.63 -10.13
N LEU A 148 4.06 -2.67 -9.68
CA LEU A 148 4.01 -2.12 -8.33
C LEU A 148 3.81 -0.60 -8.40
N GLN A 149 2.72 -0.12 -7.81
CA GLN A 149 2.57 1.28 -7.42
C GLN A 149 2.79 1.39 -5.91
N ILE A 150 3.68 2.28 -5.48
CA ILE A 150 4.01 2.40 -4.06
C ILE A 150 4.40 3.83 -3.67
N ASP A 151 4.06 4.23 -2.45
CA ASP A 151 4.56 5.49 -1.90
C ASP A 151 6.09 5.47 -1.78
N PHE A 152 6.73 6.51 -2.30
CA PHE A 152 8.17 6.66 -2.41
C PHE A 152 8.86 6.66 -1.05
N TYR A 153 8.30 7.39 -0.09
CA TYR A 153 8.85 7.49 1.25
C TYR A 153 8.73 6.15 1.96
N PHE A 154 7.54 5.54 1.92
CA PHE A 154 7.28 4.22 2.47
C PHE A 154 8.17 3.14 1.87
N PHE A 155 8.34 3.13 0.54
CA PHE A 155 9.17 2.14 -0.14
C PHE A 155 10.63 2.28 0.26
N SER A 156 11.13 3.52 0.35
CA SER A 156 12.47 3.80 0.86
C SER A 156 12.66 3.28 2.29
N GLN A 157 11.67 3.45 3.17
CA GLN A 157 11.71 2.90 4.54
C GLN A 157 11.76 1.36 4.52
N CYS A 158 10.96 0.70 3.69
CA CYS A 158 10.97 -0.76 3.57
C CYS A 158 12.32 -1.29 3.08
N ILE A 159 12.91 -0.66 2.06
CA ILE A 159 14.25 -1.02 1.57
C ILE A 159 15.31 -0.84 2.66
N ASN A 160 15.22 0.22 3.47
CA ASN A 160 16.13 0.44 4.59
C ASN A 160 15.99 -0.61 5.68
N ALA A 161 14.74 -0.97 6.03
CA ALA A 161 14.44 -1.98 7.03
C ALA A 161 14.84 -3.40 6.60
N ALA A 162 14.95 -3.64 5.29
CA ALA A 162 15.29 -4.95 4.76
C ALA A 162 16.68 -5.45 5.17
N CYS A 163 17.63 -4.59 5.59
CA CYS A 163 18.97 -4.89 6.14
C CYS A 163 19.68 -6.16 5.60
N ASP A 164 19.26 -7.35 6.06
CA ASP A 164 19.82 -8.68 5.77
C ASP A 164 19.09 -9.47 4.65
N CYS A 165 17.94 -8.97 4.19
CA CYS A 165 17.14 -9.54 3.11
C CYS A 165 17.41 -8.77 1.81
N ASP A 166 17.55 -9.51 0.70
CA ASP A 166 17.61 -8.92 -0.63
C ASP A 166 16.22 -8.33 -0.98
N PRO A 167 16.08 -7.00 -1.15
CA PRO A 167 14.81 -6.39 -1.56
C PRO A 167 14.47 -6.65 -3.04
N SER A 168 15.14 -7.60 -3.70
CA SER A 168 14.93 -7.94 -5.10
C SER A 168 13.47 -8.24 -5.43
N LEU A 169 12.99 -7.60 -6.50
CA LEU A 169 11.71 -7.88 -7.15
C LEU A 169 12.01 -8.38 -8.57
N PRO A 170 12.35 -9.67 -8.73
CA PRO A 170 12.95 -10.19 -9.97
C PRO A 170 12.02 -10.15 -11.18
N ASN A 171 10.70 -10.10 -10.98
CA ASN A 171 9.70 -10.07 -12.05
C ASN A 171 9.13 -8.67 -12.30
N LEU A 172 9.60 -7.66 -11.56
CA LEU A 172 9.06 -6.30 -11.66
C LEU A 172 9.39 -5.68 -13.02
N LYS A 173 8.33 -5.31 -13.75
CA LYS A 173 8.41 -4.64 -15.05
C LYS A 173 7.95 -3.20 -14.98
N THR A 174 6.93 -2.92 -14.17
CA THR A 174 6.35 -1.59 -14.01
C THR A 174 6.49 -1.14 -12.57
N LEU A 175 7.12 0.01 -12.35
CA LEU A 175 7.24 0.65 -11.04
C LEU A 175 6.64 2.06 -11.11
N VAL A 176 5.63 2.33 -10.30
CA VAL A 176 5.05 3.66 -10.13
C VAL A 176 5.36 4.13 -8.71
N LEU A 177 6.16 5.18 -8.58
CA LEU A 177 6.51 5.80 -7.31
C LEU A 177 5.63 7.03 -7.11
N THR A 178 4.79 7.03 -6.07
CA THR A 178 4.02 8.22 -5.70
C THR A 178 4.72 8.95 -4.56
N THR A 179 4.82 10.27 -4.58
CA THR A 179 5.47 11.04 -3.50
C THR A 179 4.82 12.40 -3.34
N THR A 180 5.08 13.11 -2.24
CA THR A 180 4.93 14.57 -2.19
C THR A 180 6.24 15.26 -2.53
N ILE A 181 6.17 16.55 -2.84
CA ILE A 181 7.36 17.37 -3.15
C ILE A 181 8.35 17.40 -1.99
N ASP A 182 7.84 17.50 -0.76
CA ASP A 182 8.66 17.59 0.46
C ASP A 182 9.30 16.25 0.85
N ALA A 183 8.69 15.13 0.47
CA ALA A 183 9.19 13.79 0.76
C ALA A 183 10.21 13.27 -0.26
N PHE A 184 10.26 13.87 -1.45
CA PHE A 184 11.14 13.42 -2.53
C PHE A 184 12.60 13.86 -2.29
N THR A 185 13.53 12.90 -2.36
CA THR A 185 14.95 13.20 -2.45
C THR A 185 15.62 12.39 -3.54
N PHE A 186 16.47 13.06 -4.31
CA PHE A 186 17.09 12.45 -5.48
C PHE A 186 18.04 11.29 -5.12
N ASP A 187 18.72 11.37 -3.98
CA ASP A 187 19.57 10.30 -3.45
C ASP A 187 18.79 9.01 -3.17
N LYS A 188 17.62 9.11 -2.51
CA LYS A 188 16.74 7.96 -2.24
C LYS A 188 16.20 7.37 -3.54
N PHE A 189 15.87 8.22 -4.50
CA PHE A 189 15.39 7.79 -5.81
C PHE A 189 16.45 6.98 -6.56
N LEU A 190 17.67 7.52 -6.71
CA LEU A 190 18.78 6.76 -7.33
C LEU A 190 19.05 5.44 -6.62
N ARG A 191 18.96 5.42 -5.29
CA ARG A 191 19.12 4.19 -4.52
C ARG A 191 18.05 3.15 -4.84
N ILE A 192 16.78 3.55 -4.99
CA ILE A 192 15.70 2.65 -5.42
C ILE A 192 16.02 2.09 -6.81
N LEU A 193 16.40 2.94 -7.77
CA LEU A 193 16.71 2.51 -9.14
C LEU A 193 17.84 1.48 -9.20
N ASN A 194 18.86 1.61 -8.35
CA ASN A 194 19.96 0.66 -8.27
C ASN A 194 19.53 -0.76 -7.86
N TYR A 195 18.41 -0.91 -7.14
CA TYR A 195 17.87 -2.22 -6.78
C TYR A 195 17.06 -2.86 -7.92
N TYR A 196 16.48 -2.06 -8.82
CA TYR A 196 15.58 -2.54 -9.86
C TYR A 196 16.01 -2.10 -11.27
N PRO A 197 17.25 -2.43 -11.71
CA PRO A 197 17.79 -1.98 -12.99
C PRO A 197 17.13 -2.63 -14.22
N LYS A 198 16.19 -3.57 -14.03
CA LYS A 198 15.50 -4.30 -15.11
C LYS A 198 14.05 -3.86 -15.33
N VAL A 199 13.60 -2.84 -14.60
CA VAL A 199 12.25 -2.29 -14.75
C VAL A 199 12.11 -1.73 -16.16
N GLU A 200 11.07 -2.18 -16.87
CA GLU A 200 10.77 -1.79 -18.26
C GLU A 200 10.09 -0.40 -18.31
N SER A 201 9.27 -0.08 -17.30
CA SER A 201 8.53 1.18 -17.20
C SER A 201 8.61 1.72 -15.79
N LEU A 202 9.10 2.95 -15.63
CA LEU A 202 9.11 3.65 -14.36
C LEU A 202 8.32 4.96 -14.47
N GLU A 203 7.42 5.19 -13.53
CA GLU A 203 6.66 6.43 -13.40
C GLU A 203 6.90 7.02 -12.01
N LEU A 204 7.14 8.32 -11.93
CA LEU A 204 7.23 9.08 -10.69
C LEU A 204 6.10 10.12 -10.69
N VAL A 205 5.18 9.96 -9.74
CA VAL A 205 4.01 10.83 -9.55
C VAL A 205 4.24 11.69 -8.32
N ILE A 206 4.50 12.97 -8.52
CA ILE A 206 4.66 13.95 -7.45
C ILE A 206 3.31 14.62 -7.18
N LYS A 207 2.68 14.26 -6.07
CA LYS A 207 1.43 14.81 -5.55
C LYS A 207 1.74 16.12 -4.82
N GLN A 208 1.17 17.23 -5.27
CA GLN A 208 1.37 18.52 -4.60
C GLN A 208 0.15 18.87 -3.74
N GLN A 209 0.35 19.00 -2.43
CA GLN A 209 -0.61 19.67 -1.54
C GLN A 209 -0.20 21.13 -1.42
N PHE A 210 -0.89 22.04 -2.11
CA PHE A 210 -0.59 23.46 -2.01
C PHE A 210 -1.23 24.07 -0.76
N TYR A 211 -0.41 24.51 0.20
CA TYR A 211 -0.75 25.62 1.11
C TYR A 211 0.01 26.88 0.66
N GLY A 212 -0.46 27.52 -0.41
CA GLY A 212 0.13 28.78 -0.91
C GLY A 212 0.86 28.66 -2.25
N ARG A 213 1.32 29.80 -2.77
CA ARG A 213 1.88 29.95 -4.13
C ARG A 213 3.40 30.02 -4.04
N GLU A 214 4.08 28.99 -4.54
CA GLU A 214 5.52 29.04 -4.82
C GLU A 214 5.80 28.54 -6.23
N GLU A 215 6.72 29.21 -6.91
CA GLU A 215 7.11 28.98 -8.30
C GLU A 215 8.54 28.42 -8.30
N TRP A 216 8.74 27.24 -8.89
CA TRP A 216 10.02 26.53 -8.86
C TRP A 216 10.54 26.26 -10.27
N GLU A 217 11.81 26.57 -10.53
CA GLU A 217 12.53 26.21 -11.75
C GLU A 217 13.43 24.99 -11.46
N LEU A 218 13.29 23.92 -12.23
CA LEU A 218 14.22 22.78 -12.20
C LEU A 218 15.57 23.23 -12.78
N HIS A 219 16.63 23.21 -11.96
CA HIS A 219 17.97 23.55 -12.41
C HIS A 219 18.55 22.48 -13.35
N GLU A 220 19.25 22.92 -14.40
CA GLU A 220 19.88 22.05 -15.41
C GLU A 220 20.89 21.04 -14.84
N ASP A 221 21.47 21.33 -13.68
CA ASP A 221 22.38 20.40 -12.99
C ASP A 221 21.65 19.19 -12.40
N ASP A 222 20.39 19.36 -12.01
CA ASP A 222 19.54 18.26 -11.52
C ASP A 222 19.08 17.39 -12.70
N LYS A 223 18.81 17.96 -13.88
CA LYS A 223 18.56 17.19 -15.11
C LYS A 223 19.72 16.25 -15.46
N ARG A 224 20.96 16.72 -15.35
CA ARG A 224 22.15 15.90 -15.63
C ARG A 224 22.40 14.80 -14.60
N ARG A 225 21.91 14.97 -13.38
CA ARG A 225 21.97 13.95 -12.33
C ARG A 225 20.93 12.84 -12.50
N ILE A 226 19.78 13.17 -13.09
CA ILE A 226 18.70 12.21 -13.42
C ILE A 226 19.18 11.13 -14.41
N MET A 227 20.09 11.49 -15.33
CA MET A 227 20.57 10.57 -16.36
C MET A 227 21.69 9.65 -15.82
N THR A 228 21.32 8.44 -15.38
CA THR A 228 22.28 7.33 -15.34
C THR A 228 22.70 6.96 -16.77
N PRO A 229 23.86 6.33 -16.99
CA PRO A 229 24.34 6.00 -18.35
C PRO A 229 23.38 5.11 -19.14
N ASP A 230 22.55 4.35 -18.42
CA ASP A 230 21.60 3.44 -19.02
C ASP A 230 20.28 4.16 -19.41
N LEU A 231 19.99 5.35 -18.85
CA LEU A 231 18.68 6.03 -18.95
C LEU A 231 18.51 6.76 -20.28
N GLU A 232 17.70 6.16 -21.15
CA GLU A 232 17.55 6.59 -22.54
C GLU A 232 16.60 7.79 -22.70
N SER A 233 15.51 7.86 -21.92
CA SER A 233 14.60 9.00 -21.93
C SER A 233 13.96 9.29 -20.55
N VAL A 234 13.72 10.59 -20.30
CA VAL A 234 12.92 11.10 -19.18
C VAL A 234 11.88 12.03 -19.77
N GLU A 235 10.61 11.65 -19.67
CA GLU A 235 9.49 12.43 -20.19
C GLU A 235 8.74 13.10 -19.03
N PHE A 236 8.72 14.42 -19.05
CA PHE A 236 7.93 15.23 -18.13
C PHE A 236 6.59 15.50 -18.79
N PHE A 237 5.49 15.00 -18.22
CA PHE A 237 4.16 15.27 -18.75
C PHE A 237 3.51 16.40 -17.96
N GLU A 238 3.37 17.56 -18.61
CA GLU A 238 2.42 18.59 -18.19
C GLU A 238 1.26 18.60 -19.19
N PHE A 239 0.04 18.70 -18.67
CA PHE A 239 -1.18 18.73 -19.46
C PHE A 239 -1.16 19.94 -20.42
N LYS A 240 -1.13 19.66 -21.73
CA LYS A 240 -1.24 20.58 -22.89
C LYS A 240 0.05 21.22 -23.45
N GLY A 241 1.15 20.49 -23.45
CA GLY A 241 2.24 20.61 -24.44
C GLY A 241 2.47 21.98 -25.11
N GLU A 242 3.15 22.90 -24.42
CA GLU A 242 3.99 23.97 -24.99
C GLU A 242 5.11 24.33 -23.99
N LYS A 243 6.22 24.94 -24.47
CA LYS A 243 7.49 25.21 -23.75
C LYS A 243 7.33 25.74 -22.30
N PRO A 244 8.28 25.45 -21.38
CA PRO A 244 8.12 25.63 -19.93
C PRO A 244 7.80 27.08 -19.57
N LYS A 245 6.52 27.31 -19.30
CA LYS A 245 5.95 28.47 -18.61
C LYS A 245 4.74 27.97 -17.84
N LEU A 246 4.91 27.86 -16.53
CA LEU A 246 3.89 27.45 -15.57
C LEU A 246 2.67 28.39 -15.69
N VAL A 247 1.53 27.88 -16.17
CA VAL A 247 0.26 28.64 -16.18
C VAL A 247 -0.82 27.80 -15.51
N LEU A 248 -1.16 28.24 -14.29
CA LEU A 248 -2.04 27.60 -13.32
C LEU A 248 -3.52 27.62 -13.76
N VAL A 249 -4.20 26.47 -13.68
CA VAL A 249 -5.67 26.39 -13.64
C VAL A 249 -6.06 25.54 -12.43
N TRP A 250 -6.90 26.11 -11.57
CA TRP A 250 -7.34 25.52 -10.31
C TRP A 250 -8.36 24.41 -10.55
N LEU A 251 -8.08 23.18 -10.08
CA LEU A 251 -9.04 22.18 -9.58
C LEU A 251 -8.29 21.06 -8.81
N GLU A 252 -8.51 21.03 -7.49
CA GLU A 252 -8.32 20.04 -6.41
C GLU A 252 -7.19 18.98 -6.35
N ILE A 253 -6.51 18.52 -7.40
CA ILE A 253 -5.29 17.71 -7.22
C ILE A 253 -4.35 18.00 -8.38
N THR A 254 -3.22 18.64 -8.10
CA THR A 254 -2.13 18.83 -9.05
C THR A 254 -1.11 17.70 -8.85
N CYS A 255 -1.04 16.79 -9.81
CA CYS A 255 0.01 15.78 -9.91
C CYS A 255 0.98 16.21 -11.02
N LEU A 256 2.29 16.18 -10.73
CA LEU A 256 3.33 16.19 -11.75
C LEU A 256 3.71 14.74 -12.03
N GLU A 257 3.58 14.29 -13.27
CA GLU A 257 3.91 12.93 -13.68
C GLU A 257 5.19 12.94 -14.52
N MET A 258 6.14 12.08 -14.15
CA MET A 258 7.40 11.88 -14.85
C MET A 258 7.51 10.41 -15.25
N PHE A 259 7.70 10.13 -16.54
CA PHE A 259 7.83 8.77 -17.05
C PHE A 259 9.26 8.53 -17.54
N PHE A 260 9.72 7.29 -17.35
CA PHE A 260 11.05 6.82 -17.68
C PHE A 260 10.90 5.48 -18.41
N SER A 261 11.50 5.38 -19.60
CA SER A 261 11.50 4.17 -20.45
C SER A 261 12.91 3.88 -20.97
N TRP A 262 13.16 2.62 -21.34
CA TRP A 262 14.46 2.10 -21.80
C TRP A 262 14.19 1.16 -23.00
N ASP A 263 14.86 1.33 -24.15
CA ASP A 263 14.74 0.42 -25.32
C ASP A 263 15.75 -0.75 -25.30
#